data_AF-A0A9C9L0S5-F1
#
_entry.id   AF-A0A9C9L0S5-F1
#
_cell.length_a   1.000
_cell.length_b   1.000
_cell.length_c   1.000
_cell.angle_alpha   90.00
_cell.angle_beta   90.00
_cell.angle_gamma   90.00
#
_symmetry.space_group_name_H-M   'P 1'
#
loop_
_entity.id
_entity.type
_entity.pdbx_description
1 polymer ?
#
loop_
_entity_poly.entity_id
_entity_poly.type
_entity_poly.pdbx_seq_one_letter_code
_entity_poly.pdbx_strand_id
1 'polypeptide(L)' 'KANGLEPYAYLRHVFKALPQAVSVEEIEALLPWNVRLESAAIK' A
#
# COMPACT_ATOMS: atom_id res chain seq x y z
N LYS A 1 -1.23 -15.06 -4.57
CA LYS A 1 -0.58 -13.80 -4.97
C LYS A 1 -0.88 -12.77 -3.90
N ALA A 2 0.14 -12.20 -3.26
CA ALA A 2 0.06 -11.59 -1.93
C ALA A 2 -1.02 -10.49 -1.83
N ASN A 3 -2.01 -10.72 -0.97
CA ASN A 3 -3.05 -9.77 -0.56
C ASN A 3 -3.95 -9.17 -1.67
N GLY A 4 -4.00 -9.78 -2.87
CA GLY A 4 -4.85 -9.29 -3.97
C GLY A 4 -4.44 -7.92 -4.54
N LEU A 5 -3.27 -7.42 -4.15
CA LEU A 5 -2.74 -6.14 -4.61
C LEU A 5 -1.90 -6.32 -5.87
N GLU A 6 -2.01 -5.36 -6.78
CA GLU A 6 -1.05 -5.22 -7.88
C GLU A 6 0.28 -4.73 -7.28
N PRO A 7 1.40 -5.47 -7.45
CA PRO A 7 2.66 -5.19 -6.77
C PRO A 7 3.20 -3.78 -6.97
N TYR A 8 3.12 -3.24 -8.20
CA TYR A 8 3.65 -1.92 -8.49
C TYR A 8 2.83 -0.81 -7.83
N ALA A 9 1.51 -0.89 -7.88
CA ALA A 9 0.60 0.02 -7.20
C ALA A 9 0.83 0.03 -5.69
N TYR A 10 1.04 -1.15 -5.09
CA TYR A 10 1.35 -1.27 -3.67
C TYR A 10 2.68 -0.60 -3.30
N LEU A 11 3.76 -0.92 -4.01
CA LEU A 11 5.07 -0.33 -3.71
C LEU A 11 5.09 1.19 -3.93
N ARG A 12 4.40 1.68 -4.97
CA ARG A 12 4.23 3.11 -5.20
C ARG A 12 3.48 3.79 -4.05
N HIS A 13 2.44 3.16 -3.51
CA HIS A 13 1.73 3.66 -2.33
C HIS A 13 2.64 3.69 -1.11
N VAL A 14 3.34 2.59 -0.81
CA VAL A 14 4.26 2.48 0.33
C VAL A 14 5.34 3.55 0.25
N PHE A 15 6.06 3.68 -0.86
CA PHE A 15 7.15 4.66 -0.95
C PHE A 15 6.71 6.12 -0.91
N LYS A 16 5.46 6.41 -1.27
CA LYS A 16 4.89 7.75 -1.12
C LYS A 16 4.58 8.06 0.35
N ALA A 17 4.06 7.09 1.10
CA ALA A 17 3.58 7.28 2.46
C ALA A 17 4.64 7.07 3.54
N LEU A 18 5.60 6.16 3.30
CA LEU A 18 6.63 5.77 4.26
C LEU A 18 7.45 6.95 4.82
N PRO A 19 7.88 7.96 4.03
CA PRO A 19 8.61 9.10 4.58
C PRO A 19 7.80 9.98 5.53
N GLN A 20 6.47 9.86 5.53
CA GLN A 20 5.57 10.65 6.37
C GLN A 20 5.14 9.90 7.64
N ALA A 21 5.42 8.59 7.72
CA ALA A 21 5.05 7.78 8.88
C ALA A 21 6.01 8.06 10.05
N VAL A 22 5.44 8.50 11.17
CA VAL A 22 6.13 8.84 12.42
C VAL A 22 5.75 7.92 13.58
N SER A 23 4.79 7.02 13.40
CA SER A 23 4.40 6.02 14.41
C SER A 23 4.38 4.59 13.86
N VAL A 24 4.36 3.62 14.78
CA VAL A 24 4.25 2.19 14.43
C VAL A 24 2.92 1.92 13.75
N GLU A 25 1.84 2.52 14.23
CA GLU A 25 0.48 2.38 13.69
C GLU A 25 0.43 2.85 12.23
N GLU A 26 1.13 3.94 11.89
CA GLU A 26 1.22 4.43 10.52
C GLU A 26 2.02 3.50 9.61
N ILE A 27 3.09 2.87 10.13
CA ILE A 27 3.82 1.82 9.40
C ILE A 27 2.96 0.57 9.21
N GLU A 28 2.22 0.16 10.24
CA GLU A 28 1.33 -0.99 10.18
C GLU A 28 0.17 -0.78 9.20
N ALA A 29 -0.32 0.46 9.06
CA ALA A 29 -1.33 0.81 8.06
C ALA A 29 -0.83 0.61 6.62
N LEU A 30 0.48 0.64 6.39
CA LEU A 30 1.09 0.37 5.07
C LEU A 30 1.23 -1.12 4.75
N LEU A 31 0.92 -2.03 5.69
CA LEU A 31 1.02 -3.46 5.46
C LEU A 31 0.01 -3.92 4.41
N PRO A 32 0.34 -4.94 3.62
CA PRO A 32 -0.42 -5.27 2.41
C PRO A 32 -1.81 -5.84 2.70
N TRP A 33 -2.11 -6.27 3.92
CA TRP A 33 -3.46 -6.67 4.35
C TRP A 33 -4.29 -5.51 4.94
N ASN A 34 -3.69 -4.35 5.21
CA ASN A 34 -4.35 -3.15 5.73
C ASN A 34 -4.63 -2.12 4.62
N VAL A 35 -3.94 -2.22 3.48
CA VAL A 35 -4.13 -1.30 2.35
C VAL A 35 -5.20 -1.83 1.38
N ARG A 36 -6.17 -0.98 1.01
CA ARG A 36 -7.10 -1.22 -0.09
C ARG A 36 -6.78 -0.29 -1.26
N LEU A 37 -6.03 -0.80 -2.23
CA LEU A 37 -5.79 -0.10 -3.49
C LEU A 37 -6.85 -0.56 -4.48
N GLU A 38 -7.68 0.38 -4.96
CA GLU A 38 -8.51 0.06 -6.12
C GLU A 38 -7.59 -0.29 -7.27
N SER A 39 -7.81 -1.48 -7.85
CA SER A 39 -7.17 -1.85 -9.09
C SER A 39 -7.64 -0.84 -10.12
N ALA A 40 -6.73 0.00 -10.61
CA ALA A 40 -7.04 0.88 -11.73
C ALA A 40 -7.47 -0.04 -12.88
N ALA A 41 -8.79 -0.12 -13.11
CA ALA A 41 -9.35 -0.86 -14.22
C ALA A 41 -8.73 -0.28 -15.49
N ILE A 42 -7.87 -1.05 -16.12
CA ILE A 42 -7.48 -0.79 -17.50
C ILE A 42 -8.77 -0.99 -18.30
N LYS A 43 -9.40 0.11 -18.71
CA LYS A 43 -10.42 0.10 -19.76
C LYS A 43 -9.79 -0.26 -21.09
#